data_AF-A0A7V9EA71-F1
#
_entry.id   AF-A0A7V9EA71-F1
#
_cell.length_a   1.000
_cell.length_b   1.000
_cell.length_c   1.000
_cell.angle_alpha   90.00
_cell.angle_beta   90.00
_cell.angle_gamma   90.00
#
_symmetry.space_group_name_H-M   'P 1'
#
loop_
_entity.id
_entity.type
_entity.pdbx_description
1 polymer ?
#
loop_
_entity_poly.entity_id
_entity_poly.type
_entity_poly.pdbx_seq_one_letter_code
_entity_poly.pdbx_strand_id
1 'polypeptide(L)'
;MKPIASLHALSRTPRAALIALTLLALVPATGLAAATSTASKVGSADRGGWSRVEGRLASTLDGNPIQVNPDKYVAYTLDGGALQSRLASAPGEWSTSALTLSLPSPDGGFESFSVTESAVMQPGLAAKHPEISTYAGRSVDDPSQTVRLDYS
;
A
#
# COMPACT_ATOMS: atom_id res chain seq x y z
N MET A 1 -57.23 72.39 -25.60
CA MET A 1 -56.90 73.61 -24.83
C MET A 1 -55.47 73.47 -24.34
N LYS A 2 -54.67 74.49 -24.66
CA LYS A 2 -53.24 74.77 -24.37
C LYS A 2 -53.04 74.98 -22.84
N PRO A 3 -51.83 75.18 -22.25
CA PRO A 3 -50.49 74.59 -22.47
C PRO A 3 -49.56 74.58 -21.21
N ILE A 4 -48.22 74.60 -21.44
CA ILE A 4 -47.16 75.30 -20.65
C ILE A 4 -46.62 74.54 -19.43
N ALA A 5 -45.39 74.02 -19.52
CA ALA A 5 -44.09 74.63 -19.16
C ALA A 5 -43.73 74.35 -17.69
N SER A 6 -42.70 73.57 -17.41
CA SER A 6 -41.26 73.92 -17.34
C SER A 6 -40.85 74.44 -15.97
N LEU A 7 -39.57 74.17 -15.64
CA LEU A 7 -38.77 74.73 -14.54
C LEU A 7 -39.03 74.02 -13.19
N HIS A 8 -38.06 73.75 -12.33
CA HIS A 8 -36.65 74.09 -12.19
C HIS A 8 -36.11 73.02 -11.20
N ALA A 9 -35.08 72.25 -11.52
CA ALA A 9 -33.68 72.58 -11.26
C ALA A 9 -33.35 73.07 -9.82
N LEU A 10 -32.41 72.32 -9.23
CA LEU A 10 -31.35 72.73 -8.31
C LEU A 10 -31.63 72.85 -6.79
N SER A 11 -31.19 71.79 -6.12
CA SER A 11 -30.13 71.74 -5.09
C SER A 11 -30.26 72.58 -3.80
N ARG A 12 -30.03 71.91 -2.65
CA ARG A 12 -28.99 72.23 -1.64
C ARG A 12 -29.13 71.37 -0.37
N THR A 13 -28.14 70.49 -0.15
CA THR A 13 -27.39 70.18 1.11
C THR A 13 -28.18 69.85 2.41
N PRO A 14 -27.54 69.60 3.58
CA PRO A 14 -26.68 68.46 3.92
C PRO A 14 -27.05 67.74 5.26
N ARG A 15 -26.46 66.54 5.44
CA ARG A 15 -26.03 65.88 6.70
C ARG A 15 -27.07 65.40 7.74
N ALA A 16 -26.85 64.11 8.07
CA ALA A 16 -26.95 63.44 9.37
C ALA A 16 -28.27 62.72 9.72
N ALA A 17 -28.20 61.40 9.45
CA ALA A 17 -28.38 60.30 10.41
C ALA A 17 -29.80 59.82 10.78
N LEU A 18 -29.84 58.49 10.94
CA LEU A 18 -30.72 57.68 11.79
C LEU A 18 -32.10 57.28 11.21
N ILE A 19 -32.21 56.03 10.70
CA ILE A 19 -32.78 54.87 11.42
C ILE A 19 -33.27 53.77 10.44
N ALA A 20 -32.83 52.54 10.76
CA ALA A 20 -33.43 51.21 10.55
C ALA A 20 -34.03 50.80 9.19
N LEU A 21 -33.54 49.68 8.65
CA LEU A 21 -34.13 48.34 8.84
C LEU A 21 -33.56 47.41 7.75
N THR A 22 -32.34 46.92 7.94
CA THR A 22 -31.76 45.92 7.02
C THR A 22 -32.31 44.55 7.38
N LEU A 23 -33.23 44.07 6.54
CA LEU A 23 -33.71 42.69 6.53
C LEU A 23 -32.56 41.72 6.24
N LEU A 24 -32.45 40.74 7.12
CA LEU A 24 -31.52 39.61 7.15
C LEU A 24 -31.64 38.77 5.87
N ALA A 25 -30.70 38.93 4.93
CA ALA A 25 -30.49 37.98 3.85
C ALA A 25 -29.42 36.98 4.28
N LEU A 26 -29.89 35.77 4.58
CA LEU A 26 -29.14 34.58 4.96
C LEU A 26 -28.09 34.25 3.88
N VAL A 27 -26.82 34.31 4.25
CA VAL A 27 -25.68 33.84 3.45
C VAL A 27 -25.70 32.31 3.44
N PRO A 28 -25.93 31.60 2.32
CA PRO A 28 -25.56 30.20 2.26
C PRO A 28 -24.03 30.16 2.18
N ALA A 29 -23.42 29.73 3.28
CA ALA A 29 -22.00 29.47 3.37
C ALA A 29 -21.56 28.53 2.24
N THR A 30 -20.49 28.92 1.57
CA THR A 30 -19.62 28.10 0.74
C THR A 30 -19.36 26.75 1.40
N GLY A 31 -20.08 25.72 0.97
CA GLY A 31 -19.76 24.34 1.26
C GLY A 31 -18.77 23.82 0.23
N LEU A 32 -17.48 24.17 0.37
CA LEU A 32 -16.44 23.38 -0.28
C LEU A 32 -16.32 22.09 0.52
N ALA A 33 -17.17 21.10 0.18
CA ALA A 33 -17.00 19.74 0.66
C ALA A 33 -15.71 19.20 0.03
N ALA A 34 -14.58 19.47 0.67
CA ALA A 34 -13.38 18.70 0.46
C ALA A 34 -13.76 17.26 0.81
N ALA A 35 -13.96 16.44 -0.22
CA ALA A 35 -14.00 15.00 -0.06
C ALA A 35 -12.63 14.60 0.49
N THR A 36 -12.53 14.53 1.82
CA THR A 36 -11.41 13.88 2.48
C THR A 36 -11.54 12.42 2.09
N SER A 37 -10.87 12.06 1.00
CA SER A 37 -10.55 10.67 0.70
C SER A 37 -9.73 10.17 1.88
N THR A 38 -10.40 9.63 2.90
CA THR A 38 -9.82 8.67 3.82
C THR A 38 -9.58 7.40 3.00
N ALA A 39 -8.64 7.48 2.07
CA ALA A 39 -7.91 6.30 1.64
C ALA A 39 -7.23 5.81 2.91
N SER A 40 -7.82 4.80 3.54
CA SER A 40 -7.14 3.97 4.52
C SER A 40 -5.90 3.45 3.80
N LYS A 41 -4.79 4.17 3.95
CA LYS A 41 -3.46 3.68 3.65
C LYS A 41 -3.24 2.58 4.68
N VAL A 42 -3.74 1.38 4.37
CA VAL A 42 -3.23 0.15 4.98
C VAL A 42 -1.72 0.30 4.82
N GLY A 43 -1.02 0.39 5.95
CA GLY A 43 0.43 0.47 6.00
C GLY A 43 1.02 -0.83 5.48
N SER A 44 0.86 -1.08 4.18
CA SER A 44 1.60 -2.06 3.43
C SER A 44 2.93 -1.39 3.12
N ALA A 45 3.79 -1.29 4.14
CA ALA A 45 5.22 -1.36 3.85
C ALA A 45 5.37 -2.59 2.96
N ASP A 46 5.88 -2.43 1.74
CA ASP A 46 6.03 -3.50 0.77
C ASP A 46 6.75 -4.68 1.45
N ARG A 47 5.97 -5.67 1.89
CA ARG A 47 6.48 -6.85 2.59
C ARG A 47 6.84 -7.94 1.59
N GLY A 48 7.17 -7.58 0.35
CA GLY A 48 7.62 -8.55 -0.65
C GLY A 48 6.56 -9.59 -1.04
N GLY A 49 5.28 -9.20 -1.08
CA GLY A 49 4.16 -10.08 -1.44
C GLY A 49 3.43 -10.73 -0.27
N TRP A 50 3.86 -10.49 0.98
CA TRP A 50 3.20 -11.03 2.17
C TRP A 50 2.12 -10.09 2.71
N SER A 51 0.89 -10.60 2.90
CA SER A 51 -0.20 -9.88 3.56
C SER A 51 -0.67 -10.65 4.79
N ARG A 52 -0.78 -9.97 5.94
CA ARG A 52 -1.19 -10.64 7.19
C ARG A 52 -2.67 -11.04 7.11
N VAL A 53 -2.98 -12.27 7.49
CA VAL A 53 -4.37 -12.72 7.67
C VAL A 53 -4.84 -12.28 9.04
N GLU A 54 -5.90 -11.48 9.08
CA GLU A 54 -6.56 -11.10 10.32
C GLU A 54 -7.63 -12.13 10.69
N GLY A 55 -7.62 -12.57 11.96
CA GLY A 55 -8.63 -13.49 12.49
C GLY A 55 -8.35 -14.96 12.19
N ARG A 56 -9.44 -15.75 12.11
CA ARG A 56 -9.37 -17.21 11.93
C ARG A 56 -9.08 -17.53 10.46
N LEU A 57 -8.14 -18.42 10.21
CA LEU A 57 -7.91 -19.00 8.88
C LEU A 57 -9.21 -19.53 8.27
N ALA A 58 -9.47 -19.16 7.01
CA ALA A 58 -10.64 -19.65 6.29
C ALA A 58 -10.59 -21.17 6.21
N SER A 59 -11.70 -21.84 6.51
CA SER A 59 -11.80 -23.31 6.50
C SER A 59 -12.00 -23.89 5.09
N THR A 60 -12.01 -23.03 4.07
CA THR A 60 -12.41 -23.32 2.69
C THR A 60 -11.35 -22.86 1.68
N LEU A 61 -10.08 -23.11 1.95
CA LEU A 61 -9.11 -23.16 0.86
C LEU A 61 -9.26 -24.52 0.16
N ASP A 62 -9.21 -24.54 -1.17
CA ASP A 62 -9.17 -25.75 -2.01
C ASP A 62 -7.84 -26.54 -1.85
N GLY A 63 -7.30 -26.57 -0.64
CA GLY A 63 -6.06 -27.21 -0.26
C GLY A 63 -6.29 -28.39 0.68
N ASN A 64 -5.19 -28.99 1.13
CA ASN A 64 -5.25 -30.07 2.10
C ASN A 64 -5.92 -29.59 3.41
N PRO A 65 -6.77 -30.43 4.03
CA PRO A 65 -7.38 -30.09 5.31
C PRO A 65 -6.30 -29.83 6.35
N ILE A 66 -6.48 -28.78 7.16
CA ILE A 66 -5.54 -28.38 8.21
C ILE A 66 -5.28 -29.58 9.13
N GLN A 67 -4.07 -30.15 9.06
CA GLN A 67 -3.65 -31.30 9.88
C GLN A 67 -3.11 -30.88 11.25
N VAL A 68 -2.69 -29.62 11.39
CA VAL A 68 -2.10 -29.07 12.61
C VAL A 68 -2.99 -27.93 13.10
N ASN A 69 -3.51 -28.04 14.32
CA ASN A 69 -4.31 -27.01 14.96
C ASN A 69 -3.49 -26.32 16.07
N PRO A 70 -2.66 -25.33 15.73
CA PRO A 70 -1.81 -24.65 16.72
C PRO A 70 -2.65 -23.74 17.63
N ASP A 71 -2.32 -23.73 18.93
CA ASP A 71 -2.94 -22.82 19.89
C ASP A 71 -2.57 -21.35 19.64
N LYS A 72 -1.38 -21.11 19.05
CA LYS A 72 -0.84 -19.78 18.74
C LYS A 72 -0.20 -19.81 17.36
N TYR A 73 -0.62 -18.90 16.49
CA TYR A 73 -0.04 -18.75 15.15
C TYR A 73 -0.18 -17.31 14.65
N VAL A 74 0.68 -16.96 13.69
CA VAL A 74 0.51 -15.79 12.83
C VAL A 74 0.41 -16.29 11.40
N ALA A 75 -0.62 -15.87 10.69
CA ALA A 75 -0.88 -16.29 9.32
C ALA A 75 -0.62 -15.15 8.34
N TYR A 76 -0.10 -15.51 7.17
CA TYR A 76 0.13 -14.62 6.05
C TYR A 76 -0.39 -15.27 4.76
N THR A 77 -0.98 -14.48 3.87
CA THR A 77 -1.13 -14.82 2.46
C THR A 77 0.10 -14.35 1.70
N LEU A 78 0.45 -15.11 0.66
CA LEU A 78 1.57 -14.83 -0.23
C LEU A 78 1.05 -14.59 -1.64
N ASP A 79 1.45 -13.49 -2.25
CA ASP A 79 1.39 -13.35 -3.71
C ASP A 79 2.53 -14.18 -4.32
N GLY A 80 2.17 -15.39 -4.75
CA GLY A 80 3.11 -16.33 -5.34
C GLY A 80 3.72 -15.85 -6.65
N GLY A 81 2.96 -15.16 -7.50
CA GLY A 81 3.46 -14.63 -8.76
C GLY A 81 4.46 -13.50 -8.55
N ALA A 82 4.21 -12.64 -7.56
CA ALA A 82 5.15 -11.61 -7.14
C ALA A 82 6.44 -12.22 -6.59
N LEU A 83 6.35 -13.22 -5.70
CA LEU A 83 7.54 -13.89 -5.15
C LEU A 83 8.37 -14.56 -6.24
N GLN A 84 7.73 -15.33 -7.13
CA GLN A 84 8.40 -16.01 -8.24
C GLN A 84 9.16 -15.01 -9.12
N SER A 85 8.52 -13.90 -9.48
CA SER A 85 9.12 -12.85 -10.31
C SER A 85 10.35 -12.22 -9.64
N ARG A 86 10.32 -12.06 -8.31
CA ARG A 86 11.47 -11.54 -7.55
C ARG A 86 12.59 -12.56 -7.49
N LEU A 87 12.29 -13.82 -7.18
CA LEU A 87 13.28 -14.89 -7.11
C LEU A 87 13.97 -15.14 -8.45
N ALA A 88 13.26 -15.02 -9.57
CA ALA A 88 13.85 -15.12 -10.92
C ALA A 88 14.89 -14.04 -11.24
N SER A 89 14.94 -12.95 -10.45
CA SER A 89 15.97 -11.91 -10.57
C SER A 89 17.17 -12.14 -9.65
N ALA A 90 17.15 -13.20 -8.82
CA ALA A 90 18.25 -13.51 -7.94
C ALA A 90 19.52 -13.85 -8.76
N PRO A 91 20.66 -13.23 -8.45
CA PRO A 91 21.89 -13.55 -9.14
C PRO A 91 22.43 -14.92 -8.68
N GLY A 92 23.26 -15.56 -9.50
CA GLY A 92 23.87 -16.84 -9.17
C GLY A 92 24.78 -16.79 -7.94
N GLU A 93 25.01 -17.95 -7.31
CA GLU A 93 25.71 -18.12 -6.03
C GLU A 93 27.10 -17.47 -5.95
N TRP A 94 27.78 -17.32 -7.09
CA TRP A 94 29.12 -16.71 -7.19
C TRP A 94 29.11 -15.22 -7.58
N SER A 95 27.94 -14.60 -7.65
CA SER A 95 27.81 -13.17 -7.93
C SER A 95 28.27 -12.32 -6.73
N THR A 96 28.77 -11.13 -7.01
CA THR A 96 29.08 -10.11 -5.98
C THR A 96 27.85 -9.36 -5.49
N SER A 97 26.68 -9.65 -6.07
CA SER A 97 25.39 -9.06 -5.71
C SER A 97 24.44 -10.13 -5.20
N ALA A 98 23.40 -9.71 -4.48
CA ALA A 98 22.36 -10.57 -3.96
C ALA A 98 21.00 -9.87 -4.05
N LEU A 99 19.93 -10.66 -4.13
CA LEU A 99 18.56 -10.18 -4.02
C LEU A 99 18.22 -9.99 -2.53
N THR A 100 17.77 -8.80 -2.13
CA THR A 100 17.23 -8.61 -0.77
C THR A 100 15.78 -9.06 -0.72
N LEU A 101 15.51 -10.16 -0.01
CA LEU A 101 14.19 -10.74 0.18
C LEU A 101 13.73 -10.58 1.62
N SER A 102 12.51 -10.07 1.82
CA SER A 102 11.92 -9.94 3.16
C SER A 102 10.98 -11.12 3.42
N LEU A 103 11.18 -11.81 4.54
CA LEU A 103 10.42 -12.99 4.94
C LEU A 103 9.82 -12.80 6.33
N PRO A 104 8.62 -13.36 6.61
CA PRO A 104 8.07 -13.37 7.94
C PRO A 104 8.94 -14.23 8.88
N SER A 105 9.26 -13.69 10.05
CA SER A 105 10.02 -14.38 11.10
C SER A 105 9.07 -15.12 12.07
N PRO A 106 9.52 -16.22 12.70
CA PRO A 106 8.77 -16.91 13.75
C PRO A 106 8.31 -16.01 14.90
N ASP A 107 9.03 -14.92 15.18
CA ASP A 107 8.70 -13.96 16.25
C ASP A 107 7.57 -12.98 15.86
N GLY A 108 7.01 -13.12 14.64
CA GLY A 108 5.91 -12.28 14.13
C GLY A 108 6.37 -11.00 13.43
N GLY A 109 7.68 -10.79 13.32
CA GLY A 109 8.31 -9.72 12.56
C GLY A 109 8.60 -10.10 11.10
N PHE A 110 9.41 -9.28 10.46
CA PHE A 110 9.99 -9.54 9.14
C PHE A 110 11.49 -9.39 9.22
N GLU A 111 12.19 -10.22 8.46
CA GLU A 111 13.64 -10.21 8.39
C GLU A 111 14.08 -10.16 6.93
N SER A 112 15.18 -9.46 6.68
CA SER A 112 15.73 -9.29 5.34
C SER A 112 16.87 -10.26 5.13
N PHE A 113 16.82 -10.99 4.02
CA PHE A 113 17.85 -11.94 3.61
C PHE A 113 18.51 -11.47 2.32
N SER A 114 19.84 -11.54 2.25
CA SER A 114 20.58 -11.48 1.00
C SER A 114 20.57 -12.86 0.36
N VAL A 115 19.88 -12.98 -0.77
CA VAL A 115 19.55 -14.25 -1.44
C VAL A 115 20.25 -14.34 -2.80
N THR A 116 20.78 -15.52 -3.11
CA THR A 116 21.34 -15.89 -4.41
C THR A 116 20.71 -17.20 -4.90
N GLU A 117 20.69 -17.41 -6.21
CA GLU A 117 20.36 -18.71 -6.79
C GLU A 117 21.49 -19.70 -6.46
N SER A 118 21.14 -20.86 -5.93
CA SER A 118 22.09 -21.89 -5.53
C SER A 118 22.19 -22.99 -6.57
N ALA A 119 23.42 -23.28 -6.99
CA ALA A 119 23.70 -24.25 -8.04
C ALA A 119 23.81 -25.67 -7.46
N VAL A 120 22.67 -26.28 -7.13
CA VAL A 120 22.63 -27.64 -6.55
C VAL A 120 22.70 -28.72 -7.64
N MET A 121 22.33 -28.39 -8.86
CA MET A 121 22.35 -29.30 -10.02
C MET A 121 23.62 -29.16 -10.85
N GLN A 122 24.04 -30.27 -11.48
CA GLN A 122 25.03 -30.22 -12.56
C GLN A 122 24.49 -29.40 -13.74
N PRO A 123 25.34 -28.63 -14.46
CA PRO A 123 24.87 -27.69 -15.49
C PRO A 123 24.00 -28.32 -16.59
N GLY A 124 24.34 -29.54 -17.04
CA GLY A 124 23.58 -30.24 -18.06
C GLY A 124 22.21 -30.74 -17.60
N LEU A 125 22.01 -30.92 -16.29
CA LEU A 125 20.71 -31.27 -15.70
C LEU A 125 19.87 -30.02 -15.45
N ALA A 126 20.49 -28.95 -14.92
CA ALA A 126 19.84 -27.66 -14.75
C ALA A 126 19.27 -27.13 -16.09
N ALA A 127 20.03 -27.28 -17.18
CA ALA A 127 19.56 -26.89 -18.52
C ALA A 127 18.33 -27.68 -19.01
N LYS A 128 18.10 -28.90 -18.49
CA LYS A 128 16.93 -29.72 -18.81
C LYS A 128 15.75 -29.48 -17.87
N HIS A 129 16.02 -28.93 -16.69
CA HIS A 129 15.05 -28.67 -15.63
C HIS A 129 15.11 -27.22 -15.13
N PRO A 130 14.89 -26.22 -16.01
CA PRO A 130 14.91 -24.82 -15.62
C PRO A 130 13.78 -24.44 -14.65
N GLU A 131 12.76 -25.28 -14.52
CA GLU A 131 11.68 -25.13 -13.54
C GLU A 131 12.13 -25.40 -12.10
N ILE A 132 13.27 -26.06 -11.90
CA ILE A 132 13.78 -26.39 -10.56
C ILE A 132 14.91 -25.43 -10.20
N SER A 133 14.53 -24.29 -9.62
CA SER A 133 15.47 -23.32 -9.05
C SER A 133 15.43 -23.35 -7.54
N THR A 134 16.61 -23.30 -6.93
CA THR A 134 16.76 -23.23 -5.49
C THR A 134 17.58 -22.01 -5.11
N TYR A 135 17.36 -21.50 -3.92
CA TYR A 135 17.97 -20.27 -3.45
C TYR A 135 18.60 -20.46 -2.08
N ALA A 136 19.65 -19.71 -1.81
CA ALA A 136 20.30 -19.62 -0.50
C ALA A 136 20.27 -18.17 -0.06
N GLY A 137 20.09 -17.93 1.24
CA GLY A 137 20.33 -16.61 1.78
C GLY A 137 20.85 -16.62 3.20
N ARG A 138 21.43 -15.49 3.57
CA ARG A 138 21.76 -15.14 4.96
C ARG A 138 21.05 -13.87 5.34
N SER A 139 20.67 -13.75 6.60
CA SER A 139 20.10 -12.51 7.10
C SER A 139 21.11 -11.36 6.97
N VAL A 140 20.58 -10.19 6.62
CA VAL A 140 21.33 -8.94 6.52
C VAL A 140 21.74 -8.45 7.90
N ASP A 141 20.91 -8.72 8.92
CA ASP A 141 21.10 -8.25 10.28
C ASP A 141 21.89 -9.25 11.14
N ASP A 142 21.66 -10.56 10.95
CA ASP A 142 22.33 -11.63 11.69
C ASP A 142 22.83 -12.75 10.76
N PRO A 143 24.11 -12.75 10.36
CA PRO A 143 24.67 -13.74 9.42
C PRO A 143 24.61 -15.20 9.91
N SER A 144 24.33 -15.45 11.20
CA SER A 144 24.11 -16.80 11.71
C SER A 144 22.76 -17.39 11.26
N GLN A 145 21.80 -16.52 10.91
CA GLN A 145 20.51 -16.92 10.39
C GLN A 145 20.59 -17.13 8.87
N THR A 146 20.14 -18.30 8.44
CA THR A 146 20.22 -18.73 7.06
C THR A 146 18.87 -19.21 6.56
N VAL A 147 18.64 -19.09 5.26
CA VAL A 147 17.41 -19.54 4.61
C VAL A 147 17.72 -20.35 3.36
N ARG A 148 16.92 -21.38 3.12
CA ARG A 148 16.91 -22.20 1.90
C ARG A 148 15.49 -22.16 1.35
N LEU A 149 15.35 -21.86 0.06
CA LEU A 149 14.07 -21.64 -0.58
C LEU A 149 14.03 -22.38 -1.92
N ASP A 150 12.88 -22.92 -2.25
CA ASP A 150 12.49 -23.31 -3.60
C ASP A 150 11.09 -22.73 -3.87
N TYR A 151 10.76 -22.49 -5.13
CA TYR A 151 9.43 -22.05 -5.52
C TYR A 151 9.14 -22.53 -6.94
N SER A 152 8.20 -23.48 -7.06
CA SER A 152 7.79 -24.16 -8.30
C SER A 152 6.29 -24.05 -8.54
#